data_AF-A0A162YKT8-F1
#
_entry.id   AF-A0A162YKT8-F1
#
_cell.length_a   1.000
_cell.length_b   1.000
_cell.length_c   1.000
_cell.angle_alpha   90.00
_cell.angle_beta   90.00
_cell.angle_gamma   90.00
#
_symmetry.space_group_name_H-M   'P 1'
#
loop_
_entity.id
_entity.type
_entity.pdbx_description
1 polymer ?
#
loop_
_entity_poly.entity_id
_entity_poly.type
_entity_poly.pdbx_seq_one_letter_code
_entity_poly.pdbx_strand_id
1 'polypeptide(L)'
;MAVRASPVAFRLYSAGAGLSHSDIETRVLDILKGFDKVDQSKVAVDAHFVKDLGLDSLDTVEVVMAIEEEFSVEIPDKEADEIKTAKQAIEYIGHRADAH
;
A
#
# COMPACT_ATOMS: atom_id res chain seq x y z
N MET A 1 29.16 4.86 36.66
CA MET A 1 27.88 4.16 36.46
C MET A 1 26.81 5.23 36.33
N ALA A 2 26.49 5.64 35.09
CA ALA A 2 25.58 6.76 34.81
C ALA A 2 24.48 6.25 33.88
N VAL A 3 23.30 6.01 34.45
CA VAL A 3 22.09 5.63 33.71
C VAL A 3 21.52 6.90 33.08
N ARG A 4 21.64 7.02 31.76
CA ARG A 4 20.86 7.98 30.96
C ARG A 4 19.59 7.27 30.51
N ALA A 5 18.50 7.50 31.24
CA ALA A 5 17.17 7.13 30.80
C ALA A 5 16.72 8.13 29.71
N SER A 6 16.66 7.67 28.46
CA SER A 6 15.98 8.39 27.39
C SER A 6 14.51 7.96 27.38
N PRO A 7 13.54 8.87 27.52
CA PRO A 7 12.15 8.54 27.32
C PRO A 7 11.87 8.65 25.81
N VAL A 8 12.14 7.60 25.05
CA VAL A 8 11.64 7.55 23.67
C VAL A 8 10.16 7.19 23.76
N ALA A 9 9.35 8.19 23.45
CA ALA A 9 7.90 8.20 23.45
C ALA A 9 7.30 6.89 22.95
N PHE A 10 6.50 6.27 23.83
CA PHE A 10 5.53 5.25 23.46
C PHE A 10 4.60 5.88 22.40
N ARG A 11 4.79 5.51 21.12
CA ARG A 11 3.88 5.93 20.06
C ARG A 11 2.54 5.23 20.30
N LEU A 12 1.67 5.91 21.05
CA LEU A 12 0.24 5.62 21.09
C LEU A 12 -0.32 5.92 19.70
N TYR A 13 -0.38 4.93 18.82
CA TYR A 13 -1.35 4.96 17.73
C TYR A 13 -2.69 4.56 18.32
N SER A 14 -3.36 5.52 18.96
CA SER A 14 -4.80 5.42 19.12
C SER A 14 -5.40 5.79 17.76
N ALA A 15 -5.77 4.79 16.98
CA ALA A 15 -6.66 4.94 15.85
C ALA A 15 -7.46 3.65 15.67
N GLY A 16 -8.33 3.37 16.64
CA GLY A 16 -9.51 2.55 16.38
C GLY A 16 -10.47 3.37 15.51
N ALA A 17 -10.21 3.42 14.22
CA ALA A 17 -11.13 3.86 13.20
C ALA A 17 -10.89 2.90 12.02
N GLY A 18 -11.90 2.15 11.61
CA GLY A 18 -11.76 1.26 10.47
C GLY A 18 -11.20 2.03 9.28
N LEU A 19 -10.33 1.38 8.50
CA LEU A 19 -9.71 1.97 7.32
C LEU A 19 -10.78 2.63 6.45
N SER A 20 -10.76 3.95 6.33
CA SER A 20 -11.67 4.63 5.41
C SER A 20 -11.12 4.49 3.99
N HIS A 21 -11.99 4.53 2.98
CA HIS A 21 -11.58 4.39 1.58
C HIS A 21 -10.46 5.38 1.20
N SER A 22 -10.53 6.60 1.72
CA SER A 22 -9.51 7.63 1.53
C SER A 22 -8.18 7.31 2.20
N ASP A 23 -8.19 6.61 3.34
CA ASP A 23 -6.95 6.16 4.00
C ASP A 23 -6.27 5.06 3.18
N ILE A 24 -7.06 4.11 2.66
CA ILE A 24 -6.56 3.04 1.79
C ILE A 24 -5.96 3.64 0.52
N GLU A 25 -6.69 4.55 -0.13
CA GLU A 25 -6.20 5.27 -1.31
C GLU A 25 -4.88 5.98 -1.03
N THR A 26 -4.79 6.73 0.06
CA THR A 26 -3.58 7.46 0.42
C THR A 26 -2.40 6.51 0.63
N ARG A 27 -2.59 5.42 1.38
CA ARG A 27 -1.54 4.43 1.66
C ARG A 27 -1.09 3.71 0.37
N VAL A 28 -2.01 3.28 -0.48
CA VAL A 28 -1.67 2.63 -1.77
C VAL A 28 -0.90 3.58 -2.69
N LEU A 29 -1.32 4.85 -2.79
CA LEU A 29 -0.61 5.85 -3.59
C LEU A 29 0.79 6.16 -3.02
N ASP A 30 0.94 6.18 -1.69
CA ASP A 30 2.24 6.41 -1.05
C ASP A 30 3.20 5.23 -1.26
N ILE A 31 2.71 3.98 -1.23
CA ILE A 31 3.49 2.80 -1.64
C ILE A 31 4.00 2.99 -3.06
N LEU A 32 3.11 3.30 -4.02
CA LEU A 32 3.48 3.48 -5.43
C LEU A 32 4.51 4.59 -5.64
N LYS A 33 4.42 5.70 -4.90
CA LYS A 33 5.41 6.78 -4.96
C LYS A 33 6.77 6.41 -4.34
N GLY A 34 6.79 5.40 -3.48
CA GLY A 34 7.99 4.87 -2.85
C GLY A 34 8.83 3.96 -3.76
N PHE A 35 8.26 3.47 -4.87
CA PHE A 35 9.00 2.69 -5.85
C PHE A 35 9.83 3.61 -6.76
N ASP A 36 11.16 3.44 -6.76
CA ASP A 36 12.09 4.26 -7.55
C ASP A 36 11.84 4.18 -9.07
N LYS A 37 11.21 3.10 -9.54
CA LYS A 37 10.85 2.90 -10.95
C LYS A 37 9.60 3.68 -11.38
N VAL A 38 8.84 4.20 -10.42
CA VAL A 38 7.57 4.88 -10.68
C VAL A 38 7.78 6.40 -10.67
N ASP A 39 7.29 7.08 -11.72
CA ASP A 39 7.21 8.54 -11.73
C ASP A 39 6.01 8.99 -10.88
N GLN A 40 6.29 9.61 -9.74
CA GLN A 40 5.29 10.13 -8.81
C GLN A 40 4.28 11.09 -9.49
N SER A 41 4.69 11.74 -10.57
CA SER A 41 3.83 12.66 -11.35
C SER A 41 2.75 11.93 -12.15
N LYS A 42 2.96 10.64 -12.41
CA LYS A 42 2.03 9.77 -13.15
C LYS A 42 1.19 8.88 -12.23
N VAL A 43 1.50 8.86 -10.94
CA VAL A 43 0.75 8.09 -9.94
C VAL A 43 -0.64 8.71 -9.79
N ALA A 44 -1.64 7.98 -10.25
CA ALA A 44 -3.05 8.30 -10.13
C ALA A 44 -3.83 7.05 -9.75
N VAL A 45 -5.02 7.25 -9.18
CA VAL A 45 -5.91 6.15 -8.78
C VAL A 45 -6.26 5.26 -9.97
N ASP A 46 -6.53 5.87 -11.14
CA ASP A 46 -6.84 5.14 -12.37
C ASP A 46 -5.59 4.72 -13.17
N ALA A 47 -4.37 4.96 -12.65
CA ALA A 47 -3.14 4.62 -13.36
C ALA A 47 -2.95 3.10 -13.44
N HIS A 48 -2.64 2.63 -14.64
CA HIS A 48 -2.31 1.24 -14.90
C HIS A 48 -0.83 1.00 -14.63
N PHE A 49 -0.52 -0.03 -13.82
CA PHE A 49 0.86 -0.31 -13.38
C PHE A 49 1.82 -0.52 -14.55
N VAL A 50 1.44 -1.36 -15.52
CA VAL A 50 2.27 -1.60 -16.71
C VAL A 50 2.18 -0.48 -17.74
N LYS A 51 0.98 0.01 -18.08
CA LYS A 51 0.81 0.93 -19.22
C LYS A 51 1.17 2.39 -18.91
N ASP A 52 0.85 2.87 -17.71
CA ASP A 52 1.03 4.27 -17.34
C ASP A 52 2.29 4.46 -16.50
N LEU A 53 2.52 3.59 -15.53
CA LEU A 53 3.70 3.64 -14.66
C LEU A 53 4.91 2.92 -15.26
N GLY A 54 4.72 2.10 -16.29
CA GLY A 54 5.81 1.42 -16.99
C GLY A 54 6.46 0.29 -16.19
N LEU A 55 5.75 -0.26 -15.19
CA LEU A 55 6.24 -1.36 -14.37
C LEU A 55 6.29 -2.65 -15.18
N ASP A 56 7.35 -3.45 -14.96
CA ASP A 56 7.43 -4.79 -15.53
C ASP A 56 6.58 -5.80 -14.71
N SER A 57 6.46 -7.04 -15.18
CA SER A 57 5.65 -8.06 -14.50
C SER A 57 6.21 -8.49 -13.14
N LEU A 58 7.51 -8.30 -12.90
CA LEU A 58 8.12 -8.58 -11.59
C LEU A 58 7.85 -7.42 -10.62
N ASP A 59 7.95 -6.19 -11.12
CA ASP A 59 7.65 -4.98 -10.36
C ASP A 59 6.19 -4.95 -9.91
N THR A 60 5.26 -5.41 -10.74
CA THR A 60 3.85 -5.53 -10.33
C THR A 60 3.67 -6.52 -9.18
N VAL A 61 4.45 -7.60 -9.13
CA VAL A 61 4.42 -8.56 -8.01
C VAL A 61 4.98 -7.90 -6.74
N GLU A 62 6.07 -7.15 -6.84
CA GLU A 62 6.63 -6.40 -5.70
C GLU A 62 5.65 -5.35 -5.16
N VAL A 63 4.94 -4.63 -6.03
CA VAL A 63 3.92 -3.66 -5.62
C VAL A 63 2.77 -4.36 -4.88
N VAL A 64 2.27 -5.48 -5.40
CA VAL A 64 1.20 -6.24 -4.74
C VAL A 64 1.66 -6.75 -3.37
N MET A 65 2.87 -7.31 -3.28
CA MET A 65 3.44 -7.77 -2.00
C MET A 65 3.60 -6.63 -0.99
N ALA A 66 4.03 -5.44 -1.43
CA ALA A 66 4.12 -4.27 -0.55
C ALA A 66 2.74 -3.83 -0.01
N ILE A 67 1.70 -3.95 -0.84
CA ILE A 67 0.31 -3.69 -0.44
C ILE A 67 -0.17 -4.74 0.55
N GLU A 68 0.10 -6.03 0.31
CA GLU A 68 -0.21 -7.12 1.24
C GLU A 68 0.41 -6.90 2.62
N GLU A 69 1.70 -6.55 2.67
CA GLU A 69 2.41 -6.26 3.91
C GLU A 69 1.86 -5.02 4.63
N GLU A 70 1.58 -3.93 3.90
CA GLU A 70 1.09 -2.67 4.48
C GLU A 70 -0.28 -2.82 5.16
N PHE A 71 -1.16 -3.63 4.58
CA PHE A 71 -2.53 -3.85 5.09
C PHE A 71 -2.67 -5.18 5.84
N SER A 72 -1.59 -5.96 5.95
CA SER A 72 -1.58 -7.30 6.55
C SER A 72 -2.66 -8.23 5.96
N VAL A 73 -2.81 -8.21 4.64
CA VAL A 73 -3.75 -9.05 3.88
C VAL A 73 -3.02 -10.05 3.00
N GLU A 74 -3.68 -11.15 2.65
CA GLU A 74 -3.17 -12.11 1.67
C GLU A 74 -4.02 -12.03 0.40
N ILE A 75 -3.41 -11.63 -0.73
CA ILE A 75 -4.06 -11.57 -2.04
C ILE A 75 -3.63 -12.82 -2.82
N PRO A 76 -4.55 -13.73 -3.17
CA PRO A 76 -4.18 -14.91 -3.94
C PRO A 76 -3.67 -14.50 -5.34
N ASP A 77 -2.68 -15.22 -5.86
CA ASP A 77 -2.04 -14.95 -7.17
C ASP A 77 -3.03 -14.65 -8.30
N LYS A 78 -4.15 -15.39 -8.34
CA LYS A 78 -5.21 -15.21 -9.35
C LYS A 78 -5.85 -13.84 -9.31
N GLU A 79 -6.04 -13.28 -8.13
CA GLU A 79 -6.64 -11.97 -7.93
C GLU A 79 -5.57 -10.88 -8.10
N ALA A 80 -4.33 -11.14 -7.64
CA ALA A 80 -3.18 -10.26 -7.91
C ALA A 80 -2.96 -10.03 -9.42
N ASP A 81 -3.09 -11.08 -10.25
CA ASP A 81 -3.02 -11.00 -11.71
C ASP A 81 -4.13 -10.14 -12.35
N GLU A 82 -5.29 -10.04 -11.68
CA GLU A 82 -6.42 -9.22 -12.10
C GLU A 82 -6.26 -7.74 -11.70
N ILE A 83 -5.47 -7.45 -10.66
CA ILE A 83 -5.18 -6.10 -10.19
C ILE A 83 -4.13 -5.45 -11.10
N LYS A 84 -4.60 -4.57 -11.98
CA LYS A 84 -3.76 -3.85 -12.96
C LYS A 84 -3.65 -2.35 -12.70
N THR A 85 -4.48 -1.85 -11.80
CA THR A 85 -4.60 -0.42 -11.49
C THR A 85 -4.63 -0.20 -9.98
N ALA A 86 -4.19 0.98 -9.54
CA ALA A 86 -4.22 1.34 -8.12
C ALA A 86 -5.66 1.31 -7.57
N LYS A 87 -6.64 1.75 -8.36
CA LYS A 87 -8.07 1.71 -8.04
C LYS A 87 -8.54 0.30 -7.68
N GLN A 88 -8.19 -0.70 -8.49
CA GLN A 88 -8.58 -2.08 -8.23
C GLN A 88 -7.98 -2.59 -6.92
N ALA A 89 -6.71 -2.23 -6.62
CA ALA A 89 -6.10 -2.58 -5.35
C ALA A 89 -6.84 -1.93 -4.17
N ILE A 90 -7.19 -0.64 -4.28
CA ILE A 90 -7.92 0.10 -3.25
C ILE A 90 -9.32 -0.49 -3.02
N GLU A 91 -10.06 -0.77 -4.09
CA GLU A 91 -11.38 -1.41 -4.02
C GLU A 91 -11.27 -2.80 -3.39
N TYR A 92 -10.26 -3.58 -3.78
CA TYR A 92 -10.00 -4.90 -3.25
C TYR A 92 -9.76 -4.88 -1.74
N ILE A 93 -8.88 -4.00 -1.27
CA ILE A 93 -8.58 -3.83 0.16
C ILE A 93 -9.80 -3.30 0.91
N GLY A 94 -10.53 -2.35 0.32
CA GLY A 94 -11.74 -1.77 0.93
C GLY A 94 -12.88 -2.78 1.10
N HIS A 95 -12.92 -3.83 0.29
CA HIS A 95 -13.87 -4.93 0.44
C HIS A 95 -13.47 -5.94 1.52
N ARG A 96 -12.22 -5.92 1.98
CA ARG A 96 -11.67 -6.84 2.99
C ARG A 96 -11.80 -6.25 4.39
N ALA A 97 -12.61 -6.90 5.22
CA ALA A 97 -12.85 -6.47 6.61
C ALA A 97 -11.68 -6.81 7.56
N ASP A 98 -10.71 -7.59 7.08
CA ASP A 98 -9.48 -8.02 7.76
C ASP A 98 -8.29 -7.07 7.54
N ALA A 99 -8.42 -6.07 6.68
CA ALA A 99 -7.37 -5.06 6.48
C ALA A 99 -7.24 -4.15 7.72
N HIS A 100 -6.01 -3.96 8.20
CA HIS A 100 -5.70 -3.18 9.41
C HIS A 100 -4.54 -2.19 9.24
#